data_AF-A0A1B8AJA0-F1
#
_entry.id   AF-A0A1B8AJA0-F1
#
_cell.length_a   1.000
_cell.length_b   1.000
_cell.length_c   1.000
_cell.angle_alpha   90.00
_cell.angle_beta   90.00
_cell.angle_gamma   90.00
#
_symmetry.space_group_name_H-M   'P 1'
#
loop_
_entity.id
_entity.type
_entity.pdbx_description
1 polymer ?
#
loop_
_entity_poly.entity_id
_entity_poly.type
_entity_poly.pdbx_seq_one_letter_code
_entity_poly.pdbx_strand_id
1 'polypeptide(L)'
;MSFERFEFDRTSIGAWITWILHDPEKLRNSYCFLKLDRNIFPYSDFHIDPFSKAPIFKPLSSALVQVSPLSAAAYSGKEEAVKTLLRFPNPHNDNLWMSPLALACLSGHRNIIDILIEANAAHDGDDKVSTVMHIAARKGLGGYIHDLRKIYGFTADVEDVNGTPPAIHVLYRPNDNEVKELFSYFLQQGAQTTLFGWKYNWTYADFARAMGKGEALVNWPEDKCGNSSIEGRP
;
A
#
# COMPACT_ATOMS: atom_id res chain seq x y z
N MET A 1 -5.55 2.39 -34.03
CA MET A 1 -6.24 3.40 -33.20
C MET A 1 -5.38 3.60 -31.97
N SER A 2 -4.82 4.78 -31.77
CA SER A 2 -4.07 5.10 -30.55
C SER A 2 -5.05 5.07 -29.38
N PHE A 3 -4.82 4.21 -28.40
CA PHE A 3 -5.46 4.35 -27.10
C PHE A 3 -5.06 5.72 -26.56
N GLU A 4 -5.98 6.69 -26.59
CA GLU A 4 -5.76 7.99 -25.96
C GLU A 4 -5.45 7.72 -24.49
N ARG A 5 -4.21 8.03 -24.12
CA ARG A 5 -3.65 7.77 -22.80
C ARG A 5 -4.20 8.85 -21.87
N PHE A 6 -5.42 8.65 -21.35
CA PHE A 6 -6.02 9.61 -20.44
C PHE A 6 -5.31 9.55 -19.09
N GLU A 7 -4.52 10.59 -18.82
CA GLU A 7 -3.87 10.82 -17.54
C GLU A 7 -4.72 11.78 -16.72
N PHE A 8 -5.11 11.34 -15.53
CA PHE A 8 -5.87 12.12 -14.57
C PHE A 8 -5.09 12.27 -13.27
N ASP A 9 -5.52 13.20 -12.45
CA ASP A 9 -5.07 13.41 -11.08
C ASP A 9 -6.26 13.45 -10.12
N ARG A 10 -6.00 13.73 -8.85
CA ARG A 10 -7.03 13.83 -7.80
C ARG A 10 -8.16 14.82 -8.14
N THR A 11 -7.88 15.85 -8.93
CA THR A 11 -8.86 16.91 -9.24
C THR A 11 -9.69 16.61 -10.48
N SER A 12 -9.11 15.90 -11.45
CA SER A 12 -9.70 15.66 -12.76
C SER A 12 -10.35 14.29 -12.92
N ILE A 13 -9.94 13.28 -12.14
CA ILE A 13 -10.45 11.90 -12.22
C ILE A 13 -11.98 11.82 -12.00
N GLY A 14 -12.55 12.77 -11.27
CA GLY A 14 -13.98 12.88 -11.03
C GLY A 14 -14.80 12.95 -12.32
N ALA A 15 -14.35 13.71 -13.31
CA ALA A 15 -15.05 13.89 -14.58
C ALA A 15 -15.09 12.58 -15.39
N TRP A 16 -13.97 11.83 -15.38
CA TRP A 16 -13.88 10.53 -16.03
C TRP A 16 -14.85 9.51 -15.43
N ILE A 17 -14.93 9.43 -14.09
CA ILE A 17 -15.87 8.54 -13.39
C ILE A 17 -17.30 8.87 -13.81
N THR A 18 -17.66 10.17 -13.79
CA THR A 18 -18.98 10.62 -14.22
C THR A 18 -19.25 10.22 -15.67
N TRP A 19 -18.31 10.45 -16.58
CA TRP A 19 -18.44 10.10 -18.00
C TRP A 19 -18.66 8.60 -18.25
N ILE A 20 -17.99 7.74 -17.47
CA ILE A 20 -18.20 6.28 -17.55
C ILE A 20 -19.57 5.87 -17.03
N LEU A 21 -20.03 6.43 -15.92
CA LEU A 21 -21.34 6.07 -15.33
C LEU A 21 -22.55 6.41 -16.22
N HIS A 22 -22.40 7.32 -17.19
CA HIS A 22 -23.46 7.65 -18.14
C HIS A 22 -23.68 6.58 -19.22
N ASP A 23 -22.74 5.65 -19.41
CA ASP A 23 -22.82 4.63 -20.46
C ASP A 23 -22.17 3.30 -20.00
N PRO A 24 -22.98 2.32 -19.57
CA PRO A 24 -22.50 1.04 -19.08
C PRO A 24 -21.66 0.23 -20.08
N GLU A 25 -21.85 0.42 -21.38
CA GLU A 25 -21.04 -0.27 -22.40
C GLU A 25 -19.56 0.14 -22.31
N LYS A 26 -19.28 1.34 -21.77
CA LYS A 26 -17.91 1.82 -21.52
C LYS A 26 -17.23 1.12 -20.34
N LEU A 27 -17.95 0.40 -19.47
CA LEU A 27 -17.35 -0.19 -18.26
C LEU A 27 -16.38 -1.31 -18.60
N ARG A 28 -16.67 -2.08 -19.66
CA ARG A 28 -15.88 -3.26 -20.01
C ARG A 28 -14.51 -2.84 -20.53
N ASN A 29 -13.45 -3.30 -19.86
CA ASN A 29 -12.04 -3.02 -20.21
C ASN A 29 -11.63 -1.54 -20.12
N SER A 30 -12.44 -0.67 -19.51
CA SER A 30 -12.02 0.71 -19.27
C SER A 30 -10.96 0.80 -18.20
N TYR A 31 -9.93 1.58 -18.49
CA TYR A 31 -8.93 2.01 -17.53
C TYR A 31 -8.42 3.40 -17.91
N CYS A 32 -7.84 4.10 -16.94
CA CYS A 32 -7.06 5.31 -17.19
C CYS A 32 -5.77 5.26 -16.37
N PHE A 33 -4.91 6.26 -16.56
CA PHE A 33 -3.74 6.47 -15.72
C PHE A 33 -4.04 7.54 -14.70
N LEU A 34 -3.76 7.25 -13.43
CA LEU A 34 -3.92 8.18 -12.31
C LEU A 34 -2.54 8.55 -11.78
N LYS A 35 -2.23 9.85 -11.81
CA LYS A 35 -1.06 10.41 -11.16
C LYS A 35 -1.36 10.62 -9.68
N LEU A 36 -0.70 9.84 -8.84
CA LEU A 36 -0.74 9.96 -7.39
C LEU A 36 0.20 11.08 -6.94
N ASP A 37 -0.21 11.82 -5.91
CA ASP A 37 0.56 12.95 -5.37
C ASP A 37 1.85 12.54 -4.64
N ARG A 38 2.09 11.23 -4.47
CA ARG A 38 3.28 10.64 -3.85
C ARG A 38 3.53 9.25 -4.42
N ASN A 39 4.77 8.81 -4.38
CA ASN A 39 5.10 7.42 -4.64
C ASN A 39 4.59 6.50 -3.51
N ILE A 40 4.01 5.37 -3.91
CA ILE A 40 3.41 4.37 -3.03
C ILE A 40 4.31 3.15 -2.80
N PHE A 41 5.35 2.94 -3.63
CA PHE A 41 6.24 1.79 -3.55
C PHE A 41 7.63 2.17 -3.00
N PRO A 42 7.99 1.75 -1.78
CA PRO A 42 9.23 2.17 -1.13
C PRO A 42 10.50 1.87 -1.90
N TYR A 43 10.54 0.76 -2.64
CA TYR A 43 11.71 0.34 -3.41
C TYR A 43 12.33 1.47 -4.25
N SER A 44 11.50 2.25 -4.96
CA SER A 44 11.98 3.34 -5.81
C SER A 44 12.45 4.58 -5.04
N ASP A 45 12.12 4.68 -3.75
CA ASP A 45 12.55 5.79 -2.90
C ASP A 45 13.96 5.56 -2.30
N PHE A 46 14.47 4.33 -2.31
CA PHE A 46 15.77 3.99 -1.72
C PHE A 46 16.83 3.72 -2.79
N HIS A 47 17.99 4.34 -2.62
CA HIS A 47 19.15 4.18 -3.48
C HIS A 47 20.32 3.66 -2.66
N ILE A 48 21.29 3.02 -3.31
CA ILE A 48 22.47 2.50 -2.63
C ILE A 48 23.55 3.58 -2.61
N ASP A 49 24.06 3.89 -1.42
CA ASP A 49 25.29 4.65 -1.32
C ASP A 49 26.47 3.84 -1.89
N PRO A 50 27.21 4.36 -2.88
CA PRO A 50 28.23 3.58 -3.57
C PRO A 50 29.41 3.20 -2.65
N PHE A 51 29.64 3.96 -1.56
CA PHE A 51 30.77 3.77 -0.65
C PHE A 51 30.38 2.93 0.56
N SER A 52 29.43 3.40 1.35
CA SER A 52 29.00 2.78 2.61
C SER A 52 28.04 1.61 2.41
N LYS A 53 27.43 1.48 1.23
CA LYS A 53 26.33 0.55 0.94
C LYS A 53 25.07 0.78 1.77
N ALA A 54 25.00 1.88 2.51
CA ALA A 54 23.81 2.28 3.25
C ALA A 54 22.67 2.71 2.31
N PRO A 55 21.40 2.58 2.73
CA PRO A 55 20.28 3.14 1.99
C PRO A 55 20.30 4.67 2.03
N ILE A 56 20.05 5.28 0.88
CA ILE A 56 19.82 6.71 0.72
C ILE A 56 18.35 6.92 0.35
N PHE A 57 17.60 7.61 1.20
CA PHE A 57 16.20 7.92 0.94
C PHE A 57 16.06 9.18 0.07
N LYS A 58 15.51 9.01 -1.13
CA LYS A 58 15.19 10.07 -2.09
C LYS A 58 13.78 9.79 -2.65
N PRO A 59 12.72 10.20 -1.94
CA PRO A 59 11.37 9.83 -2.30
C PRO A 59 10.93 10.47 -3.61
N LEU A 60 10.27 9.68 -4.44
CA LEU A 60 9.65 10.18 -5.67
C LEU A 60 8.39 11.01 -5.34
N SER A 61 8.24 12.13 -6.06
CA SER A 61 7.16 13.09 -5.84
C SER A 61 5.81 12.64 -6.40
N SER A 62 5.77 11.60 -7.24
CA SER A 62 4.53 11.04 -7.77
C SER A 62 4.72 9.60 -8.23
N ALA A 63 3.62 8.87 -8.35
CA ALA A 63 3.57 7.58 -9.03
C ALA A 63 2.42 7.61 -10.05
N LEU A 64 2.63 6.99 -11.21
CA LEU A 64 1.58 6.80 -12.20
C LEU A 64 1.07 5.36 -12.08
N VAL A 65 -0.22 5.21 -11.78
CA VAL A 65 -0.84 3.89 -11.63
C VAL A 65 -2.01 3.76 -12.60
N GLN A 66 -2.24 2.55 -13.10
CA GLN A 66 -3.39 2.26 -13.94
C GLN A 66 -4.60 1.92 -13.04
N VAL A 67 -5.75 2.53 -13.31
CA VAL A 67 -6.94 2.41 -12.45
C VAL A 67 -8.20 2.08 -13.26
N SER A 68 -9.08 1.28 -12.66
CA SER A 68 -10.41 0.97 -13.20
C SER A 68 -11.38 2.06 -12.77
N PRO A 69 -12.60 2.11 -13.33
CA PRO A 69 -13.63 3.03 -12.88
C PRO A 69 -13.92 2.87 -11.38
N LEU A 70 -13.94 1.62 -10.89
CA LEU A 70 -14.19 1.33 -9.48
C LEU A 70 -13.03 1.77 -8.59
N SER A 71 -11.77 1.54 -8.99
CA SER A 71 -10.63 1.99 -8.18
C SER A 71 -10.47 3.51 -8.20
N ALA A 72 -10.81 4.18 -9.30
CA ALA A 72 -10.89 5.64 -9.36
C ALA A 72 -12.01 6.22 -8.49
N ALA A 73 -13.20 5.62 -8.49
CA ALA A 73 -14.30 6.02 -7.61
C ALA A 73 -13.94 5.87 -6.14
N ALA A 74 -13.27 4.76 -5.80
CA ALA A 74 -12.76 4.50 -4.46
C ALA A 74 -11.69 5.50 -4.03
N TYR A 75 -10.74 5.85 -4.91
CA TYR A 75 -9.74 6.89 -4.66
C TYR A 75 -10.37 8.27 -4.42
N SER A 76 -11.43 8.59 -5.15
CA SER A 76 -12.06 9.91 -5.18
C SER A 76 -13.15 10.10 -4.10
N GLY A 77 -13.42 9.08 -3.28
CA GLY A 77 -14.44 9.18 -2.24
C GLY A 77 -15.88 9.17 -2.77
N LYS A 78 -16.11 8.70 -4.01
CA LYS A 78 -17.44 8.71 -4.63
C LYS A 78 -18.24 7.46 -4.22
N GLU A 79 -18.77 7.47 -3.01
CA GLU A 79 -19.48 6.32 -2.42
C GLU A 79 -20.61 5.77 -3.31
N GLU A 80 -21.50 6.63 -3.83
CA GLU A 80 -22.60 6.20 -4.70
C GLU A 80 -22.12 5.65 -6.05
N ALA A 81 -20.99 6.17 -6.56
CA ALA A 81 -20.36 5.60 -7.75
C ALA A 81 -19.82 4.20 -7.45
N VAL A 82 -19.17 3.99 -6.30
CA VAL A 82 -18.69 2.68 -5.85
C VAL A 82 -19.85 1.69 -5.77
N LYS A 83 -20.94 2.04 -5.07
CA LYS A 83 -22.13 1.17 -4.96
C LYS A 83 -22.75 0.84 -6.32
N THR A 84 -22.79 1.81 -7.23
CA THR A 84 -23.32 1.60 -8.59
C THR A 84 -22.43 0.67 -9.38
N LEU A 85 -21.11 0.88 -9.34
CA LEU A 85 -20.12 0.09 -10.07
C LEU A 85 -20.07 -1.36 -9.57
N LEU A 86 -20.23 -1.60 -8.27
CA LEU A 86 -20.28 -2.94 -7.69
C LEU A 86 -21.48 -3.79 -8.14
N ARG A 87 -22.51 -3.19 -8.76
CA ARG A 87 -23.65 -3.92 -9.34
C ARG A 87 -23.32 -4.57 -10.69
N PHE A 88 -22.21 -4.18 -11.32
CA PHE A 88 -21.78 -4.73 -12.61
C PHE A 88 -20.88 -5.95 -12.40
N PRO A 89 -20.93 -6.95 -13.31
CA PRO A 89 -20.01 -8.07 -13.27
C PRO A 89 -18.58 -7.62 -13.59
N ASN A 90 -17.61 -8.11 -12.83
CA ASN A 90 -16.17 -7.79 -12.96
C ASN A 90 -15.88 -6.27 -13.05
N PRO A 91 -16.26 -5.47 -12.03
CA PRO A 91 -16.00 -4.02 -12.04
C PRO A 91 -14.52 -3.70 -11.78
N HIS A 92 -13.74 -4.73 -11.46
CA HIS A 92 -12.30 -4.71 -11.33
C HIS A 92 -11.70 -5.24 -12.63
N ASN A 93 -10.70 -4.53 -13.17
CA ASN A 93 -9.89 -5.07 -14.25
C ASN A 93 -8.68 -5.72 -13.59
N ASP A 94 -8.66 -7.05 -13.63
CA ASP A 94 -7.66 -7.89 -12.95
C ASP A 94 -6.25 -7.70 -13.50
N ASN A 95 -6.05 -6.92 -14.56
CA ASN A 95 -4.71 -6.59 -15.09
C ASN A 95 -4.09 -5.34 -14.46
N LEU A 96 -4.84 -4.61 -13.61
CA LEU A 96 -4.37 -3.35 -13.05
C LEU A 96 -3.56 -3.55 -11.78
N TRP A 97 -2.58 -2.68 -11.52
CA TRP A 97 -1.69 -2.82 -10.38
C TRP A 97 -2.31 -2.40 -9.03
N MET A 98 -3.39 -1.59 -9.03
CA MET A 98 -3.98 -1.04 -7.81
C MET A 98 -5.45 -1.44 -7.65
N SER A 99 -5.75 -2.18 -6.57
CA SER A 99 -7.12 -2.54 -6.20
C SER A 99 -7.91 -1.31 -5.70
N PRO A 100 -9.24 -1.29 -5.86
CA PRO A 100 -10.07 -0.22 -5.28
C PRO A 100 -9.92 -0.11 -3.77
N LEU A 101 -9.76 -1.24 -3.08
CA LEU A 101 -9.57 -1.27 -1.63
C LEU A 101 -8.26 -0.59 -1.23
N ALA A 102 -7.17 -0.84 -1.96
CA ALA A 102 -5.90 -0.16 -1.72
C ALA A 102 -6.00 1.36 -1.95
N LEU A 103 -6.73 1.82 -2.98
CA LEU A 103 -6.93 3.25 -3.21
C LEU A 103 -7.87 3.92 -2.21
N ALA A 104 -8.91 3.21 -1.72
CA ALA A 104 -9.75 3.68 -0.62
C ALA A 104 -8.93 3.85 0.66
N CYS A 105 -8.06 2.89 0.99
CA CYS A 105 -7.09 2.98 2.09
C CYS A 105 -6.13 4.17 1.90
N LEU A 106 -5.59 4.35 0.69
CA LEU A 106 -4.66 5.44 0.37
C LEU A 106 -5.31 6.82 0.59
N SER A 107 -6.58 6.97 0.24
CA SER A 107 -7.33 8.22 0.45
C SER A 107 -7.95 8.35 1.84
N GLY A 108 -8.04 7.25 2.61
CA GLY A 108 -8.61 7.23 3.95
C GLY A 108 -10.15 7.22 3.97
N HIS A 109 -10.80 6.76 2.90
CA HIS A 109 -12.26 6.75 2.77
C HIS A 109 -12.87 5.53 3.47
N ARG A 110 -13.00 5.60 4.80
CA ARG A 110 -13.46 4.50 5.67
C ARG A 110 -14.76 3.83 5.22
N ASN A 111 -15.82 4.60 4.95
CA ASN A 111 -17.09 4.04 4.47
C ASN A 111 -16.92 3.21 3.18
N ILE A 112 -16.03 3.64 2.29
CA ILE A 112 -15.76 2.92 1.03
C ILE A 112 -14.94 1.66 1.30
N ILE A 113 -14.01 1.69 2.26
CA ILE A 113 -13.28 0.49 2.70
C ILE A 113 -14.29 -0.55 3.19
N ASP A 114 -15.24 -0.16 4.04
CA ASP A 114 -16.26 -1.06 4.58
C ASP A 114 -17.14 -1.65 3.45
N ILE A 115 -17.65 -0.80 2.54
CA ILE A 115 -18.43 -1.25 1.37
C ILE A 115 -17.65 -2.25 0.50
N LEU A 116 -16.37 -1.99 0.23
CA LEU A 116 -15.54 -2.84 -0.62
C LEU A 116 -15.20 -4.18 0.06
N ILE A 117 -15.01 -4.17 1.39
CA ILE A 117 -14.82 -5.39 2.18
C ILE A 117 -16.10 -6.24 2.17
N GLU A 118 -17.26 -5.63 2.44
CA GLU A 118 -18.56 -6.32 2.46
C GLU A 118 -18.92 -6.92 1.10
N ALA A 119 -18.61 -6.21 0.01
CA ALA A 119 -18.84 -6.68 -1.35
C ALA A 119 -17.85 -7.77 -1.79
N ASN A 120 -16.89 -8.16 -0.94
CA ASN A 120 -15.76 -9.02 -1.27
C ASN A 120 -15.08 -8.57 -2.58
N ALA A 121 -15.04 -7.25 -2.79
CA ALA A 121 -14.62 -6.58 -4.04
C ALA A 121 -13.10 -6.63 -4.27
N ALA A 122 -12.44 -7.62 -3.66
CA ALA A 122 -11.03 -7.92 -3.79
C ALA A 122 -10.78 -9.43 -3.92
N HIS A 123 -11.81 -10.24 -4.19
CA HIS A 123 -11.62 -11.68 -4.35
C HIS A 123 -11.07 -12.00 -5.74
N ASP A 124 -9.75 -12.00 -5.83
CA ASP A 124 -9.00 -13.20 -6.20
C ASP A 124 -7.56 -13.04 -5.68
N GLY A 125 -6.94 -14.16 -5.28
CA GLY A 125 -5.64 -14.26 -4.61
C GLY A 125 -4.44 -13.80 -5.45
N ASP A 126 -4.47 -12.55 -5.90
CA ASP A 126 -3.46 -11.89 -6.72
C ASP A 126 -2.57 -10.99 -5.84
N ASP A 127 -1.30 -10.86 -6.23
CA ASP A 127 -0.27 -10.04 -5.59
C ASP A 127 -0.68 -8.56 -5.45
N LYS A 128 -1.74 -8.13 -6.12
CA LYS A 128 -2.31 -6.78 -6.05
C LYS A 128 -3.14 -6.53 -4.80
N VAL A 129 -3.78 -7.57 -4.26
CA VAL A 129 -4.52 -7.43 -3.01
C VAL A 129 -3.53 -7.25 -1.87
N SER A 130 -2.35 -7.88 -1.90
CA SER A 130 -1.35 -7.70 -0.85
C SER A 130 -0.98 -6.23 -0.63
N THR A 131 -0.89 -5.44 -1.70
CA THR A 131 -0.63 -3.98 -1.67
C THR A 131 -1.57 -3.22 -0.72
N VAL A 132 -2.79 -3.72 -0.46
CA VAL A 132 -3.72 -3.10 0.51
C VAL A 132 -3.13 -3.08 1.92
N MET A 133 -2.42 -4.13 2.34
CA MET A 133 -1.81 -4.24 3.67
C MET A 133 -0.72 -3.19 3.85
N HIS A 134 0.11 -3.01 2.82
CA HIS A 134 1.17 -2.01 2.78
C HIS A 134 0.64 -0.59 2.86
N ILE A 135 -0.38 -0.28 2.05
CA ILE A 135 -1.03 1.04 2.09
C ILE A 135 -1.74 1.27 3.43
N ALA A 136 -2.44 0.26 3.97
CA ALA A 136 -3.08 0.37 5.28
C ALA A 136 -2.06 0.65 6.40
N ALA A 137 -0.91 -0.03 6.37
CA ALA A 137 0.23 0.24 7.27
C ALA A 137 0.75 1.68 7.13
N ARG A 138 1.02 2.11 5.90
CA ARG A 138 1.46 3.49 5.59
C ARG A 138 0.45 4.56 6.01
N LYS A 139 -0.85 4.24 6.00
CA LYS A 139 -1.94 5.14 6.35
C LYS A 139 -2.38 5.02 7.81
N GLY A 140 -1.75 4.14 8.58
CA GLY A 140 -2.03 3.95 10.00
C GLY A 140 -3.42 3.37 10.27
N LEU A 141 -3.91 2.53 9.37
CA LEU A 141 -5.24 1.94 9.41
C LEU A 141 -5.24 0.64 10.23
N GLY A 142 -4.74 0.69 11.48
CA GLY A 142 -4.53 -0.49 12.33
C GLY A 142 -5.74 -1.41 12.48
N GLY A 143 -6.94 -0.86 12.68
CA GLY A 143 -8.19 -1.63 12.74
C GLY A 143 -8.44 -2.44 11.45
N TYR A 144 -8.28 -1.81 10.29
CA TYR A 144 -8.44 -2.49 9.01
C TYR A 144 -7.34 -3.51 8.74
N ILE A 145 -6.09 -3.30 9.18
CA ILE A 145 -5.01 -4.28 9.02
C ILE A 145 -5.40 -5.62 9.67
N HIS A 146 -6.04 -5.59 10.84
CA HIS A 146 -6.53 -6.79 11.50
C HIS A 146 -7.64 -7.48 10.68
N ASP A 147 -8.60 -6.72 10.16
CA ASP A 147 -9.72 -7.27 9.39
C ASP A 147 -9.25 -7.85 8.04
N LEU A 148 -8.38 -7.13 7.34
CA LEU A 148 -7.75 -7.57 6.08
C LEU A 148 -7.03 -8.91 6.25
N ARG A 149 -6.32 -9.11 7.37
CA ARG A 149 -5.66 -10.41 7.65
C ARG A 149 -6.66 -11.53 7.90
N LYS A 150 -7.75 -11.26 8.61
CA LYS A 150 -8.78 -12.27 8.88
C LYS A 150 -9.53 -12.68 7.62
N ILE A 151 -9.82 -11.72 6.76
CA ILE A 151 -10.63 -11.93 5.55
C ILE A 151 -9.80 -12.58 4.44
N TYR A 152 -8.56 -12.10 4.23
CA TYR A 152 -7.72 -12.50 3.09
C TYR A 152 -6.56 -13.42 3.48
N GLY A 153 -6.35 -13.70 4.78
CA GLY A 153 -5.30 -14.61 5.24
C GLY A 153 -3.87 -14.06 5.15
N PHE A 154 -3.69 -12.74 5.03
CA PHE A 154 -2.35 -12.15 4.91
C PHE A 154 -1.45 -12.44 6.12
N THR A 155 -0.20 -12.81 5.83
CA THR A 155 0.87 -12.92 6.82
C THR A 155 1.36 -11.52 7.23
N ALA A 156 2.10 -11.45 8.34
CA ALA A 156 2.68 -10.19 8.81
C ALA A 156 3.76 -9.64 7.87
N ASP A 157 4.46 -10.55 7.18
CA ASP A 157 5.51 -10.26 6.21
C ASP A 157 5.04 -10.41 4.76
N VAL A 158 3.74 -10.22 4.49
CA VAL A 158 3.25 -10.27 3.11
C VAL A 158 3.99 -9.23 2.26
N GLU A 159 4.61 -9.65 1.18
CA GLU A 159 5.43 -8.77 0.36
C GLU A 159 4.59 -7.99 -0.66
N ASP A 160 4.98 -6.75 -0.93
CA ASP A 160 4.51 -6.02 -2.10
C ASP A 160 5.25 -6.50 -3.35
N VAL A 161 4.91 -5.94 -4.51
CA VAL A 161 5.51 -6.30 -5.81
C VAL A 161 7.05 -6.13 -5.88
N ASN A 162 7.66 -5.48 -4.88
CA ASN A 162 9.11 -5.29 -4.79
C ASN A 162 9.73 -6.03 -3.59
N GLY A 163 9.03 -6.97 -2.97
CA GLY A 163 9.56 -7.71 -1.82
C GLY A 163 9.56 -6.89 -0.52
N THR A 164 8.72 -5.85 -0.42
CA THR A 164 8.67 -4.98 0.77
C THR A 164 7.53 -5.40 1.69
N PRO A 165 7.76 -5.75 2.97
CA PRO A 165 6.67 -6.05 3.89
C PRO A 165 5.99 -4.78 4.43
N PRO A 166 4.78 -4.88 5.00
CA PRO A 166 4.00 -3.72 5.43
C PRO A 166 4.69 -2.94 6.55
N ALA A 167 5.53 -3.61 7.34
CA ALA A 167 6.29 -3.01 8.43
C ALA A 167 7.22 -1.87 7.97
N ILE A 168 7.77 -1.93 6.76
CA ILE A 168 8.59 -0.84 6.17
C ILE A 168 7.72 0.32 5.71
N HIS A 169 6.53 0.02 5.18
CA HIS A 169 5.57 1.04 4.77
C HIS A 169 5.10 1.90 5.96
N VAL A 170 5.12 1.37 7.18
CA VAL A 170 4.83 2.13 8.42
C VAL A 170 5.78 3.33 8.58
N LEU A 171 7.05 3.23 8.15
CA LEU A 171 8.05 4.31 8.32
C LEU A 171 7.67 5.62 7.63
N TYR A 172 6.78 5.58 6.64
CA TYR A 172 6.27 6.77 5.95
C TYR A 172 5.29 7.59 6.79
N ARG A 173 4.85 7.07 7.95
CA ARG A 173 4.09 7.86 8.91
C ARG A 173 4.97 8.95 9.49
N PRO A 174 4.46 10.18 9.69
CA PRO A 174 5.23 11.27 10.25
C PRO A 174 5.51 11.13 11.75
N ASN A 175 4.67 10.38 12.48
CA ASN A 175 4.74 10.27 13.93
C ASN A 175 5.39 8.96 14.38
N ASP A 176 6.54 9.06 15.06
CA ASP A 176 7.30 7.89 15.51
C ASP A 176 6.57 7.02 16.53
N ASN A 177 5.64 7.57 17.32
CA ASN A 177 4.84 6.76 18.26
C ASN A 177 3.83 5.87 17.53
N GLU A 178 3.18 6.41 16.49
CA GLU A 178 2.29 5.62 15.63
C GLU A 178 3.07 4.54 14.88
N VAL A 179 4.29 4.88 14.46
CA VAL A 179 5.19 3.90 13.84
C VAL A 179 5.47 2.76 14.81
N LYS A 180 5.86 3.06 16.06
CA LYS A 180 6.12 2.05 17.10
C LYS A 180 4.91 1.18 17.37
N GLU A 181 3.72 1.77 17.46
CA GLU A 181 2.48 1.04 17.74
C GLU A 181 2.17 0.03 16.65
N LEU A 182 2.13 0.46 15.38
CA LEU A 182 1.83 -0.41 14.25
C LEU A 182 2.93 -1.43 13.99
N PHE A 183 4.19 -1.04 14.14
CA PHE A 183 5.30 -1.96 14.01
C PHE A 183 5.28 -3.02 15.12
N SER A 184 4.95 -2.63 16.37
CA SER A 184 4.75 -3.59 17.47
C SER A 184 3.65 -4.60 17.15
N TYR A 185 2.54 -4.14 16.55
CA TYR A 185 1.49 -5.04 16.09
C TYR A 185 2.04 -6.05 15.08
N PHE A 186 2.76 -5.62 14.05
CA PHE A 186 3.36 -6.55 13.09
C PHE A 186 4.31 -7.56 13.75
N LEU A 187 5.18 -7.12 14.68
CA LEU A 187 6.06 -8.02 15.44
C LEU A 187 5.30 -9.06 16.26
N GLN A 188 4.23 -8.65 16.97
CA GLN A 188 3.38 -9.58 17.72
C GLN A 188 2.73 -10.63 16.83
N GLN A 189 2.51 -10.29 15.56
CA GLN A 189 1.97 -11.19 14.55
C GLN A 189 3.06 -11.98 13.80
N GLY A 190 4.31 -11.93 14.26
CA GLY A 190 5.43 -12.70 13.73
C GLY A 190 6.22 -12.05 12.59
N ALA A 191 6.08 -10.74 12.37
CA ALA A 191 6.86 -10.04 11.35
C ALA A 191 8.36 -10.08 11.67
N GLN A 192 9.19 -10.30 10.65
CA GLN A 192 10.64 -10.26 10.78
C GLN A 192 11.15 -8.81 10.78
N THR A 193 12.17 -8.53 11.61
CA THR A 193 12.84 -7.22 11.66
C THR A 193 13.91 -7.03 10.59
N THR A 194 14.34 -8.13 9.99
CA THR A 194 15.35 -8.18 8.95
C THR A 194 14.67 -8.49 7.63
N LEU A 195 14.88 -7.64 6.63
CA LEU A 195 14.37 -7.90 5.29
C LEU A 195 15.40 -8.69 4.50
N PHE A 196 15.08 -9.95 4.23
CA PHE A 196 15.88 -10.76 3.32
C PHE A 196 15.43 -10.48 1.89
N GLY A 197 16.37 -10.22 0.97
CA GLY A 197 16.06 -10.14 -0.48
C GLY A 197 16.17 -8.76 -1.12
N TRP A 198 16.27 -7.68 -0.35
CA TRP A 198 16.78 -6.42 -0.89
C TRP A 198 18.29 -6.53 -1.12
N LYS A 199 18.85 -5.83 -2.11
CA LYS A 199 20.21 -6.02 -2.65
C LYS A 199 21.36 -6.08 -1.63
N TYR A 200 21.14 -5.60 -0.38
CA TYR A 200 22.09 -5.65 0.74
C TYR A 200 21.48 -6.09 2.09
N ASN A 201 20.32 -6.77 2.11
CA ASN A 201 19.64 -7.24 3.33
C ASN A 201 19.51 -6.17 4.43
N TRP A 202 19.13 -4.95 4.03
CA TRP A 202 18.96 -3.83 4.96
C TRP A 202 17.89 -4.15 6.02
N THR A 203 18.16 -3.74 7.25
CA THR A 203 17.26 -3.91 8.39
C THR A 203 16.24 -2.77 8.43
N TYR A 204 15.18 -2.94 9.22
CA TYR A 204 14.27 -1.84 9.54
C TYR A 204 15.00 -0.59 10.05
N ALA A 205 16.03 -0.75 10.89
CA ALA A 205 16.79 0.35 11.45
C ALA A 205 17.53 1.15 10.36
N ASP A 206 18.04 0.47 9.32
CA ASP A 206 18.69 1.11 8.19
C ASP A 206 17.72 2.00 7.39
N PHE A 207 16.53 1.50 7.10
CA PHE A 207 15.48 2.28 6.44
C PHE A 207 15.02 3.46 7.31
N ALA A 208 14.80 3.23 8.60
CA ALA A 208 14.41 4.28 9.55
C ALA A 208 15.46 5.41 9.59
N ARG A 209 16.75 5.05 9.68
CA ARG A 209 17.87 5.99 9.67
C ARG A 209 17.94 6.78 8.36
N ALA A 210 17.83 6.11 7.21
CA ALA A 210 17.82 6.75 5.91
C ALA A 210 16.65 7.74 5.74
N MET A 211 15.48 7.43 6.31
CA MET A 211 14.31 8.31 6.31
C MET A 211 14.37 9.43 7.37
N GLY A 212 15.46 9.53 8.13
CA GLY A 212 15.64 10.57 9.14
C GLY A 212 14.77 10.40 10.38
N LYS A 213 14.43 9.15 10.75
CA LYS A 213 13.69 8.85 11.97
C LYS A 213 14.51 9.10 13.22
N GLY A 214 13.86 9.39 14.34
CA GLY A 214 14.55 9.63 15.61
C GLY A 214 15.30 8.39 16.10
N GLU A 215 16.44 8.59 16.77
CA GLU A 215 17.28 7.50 17.32
C GLU A 215 16.48 6.53 18.21
N ALA A 216 15.53 7.06 18.98
CA ALA A 216 14.66 6.25 19.83
C ALA A 216 13.71 5.33 19.05
N LEU A 217 13.49 5.54 17.75
CA LEU A 217 12.76 4.64 16.86
C LEU A 217 13.72 3.71 16.10
N VAL A 218 14.89 4.22 15.70
CA VAL A 218 15.92 3.45 14.98
C VAL A 218 16.41 2.26 15.82
N ASN A 219 16.72 2.50 17.10
CA ASN A 219 17.28 1.47 18.00
C ASN A 219 16.20 0.60 18.66
N TRP A 220 14.93 1.00 18.53
CA TRP A 220 13.80 0.37 19.22
C TRP A 220 13.58 -1.12 18.88
N PRO A 221 13.69 -1.58 17.61
CA PRO A 221 13.50 -3.00 17.29
C PRO A 221 14.57 -3.88 17.93
N GLU A 222 15.82 -3.40 18.00
CA GLU A 222 16.94 -4.12 18.61
C GLU A 222 16.73 -4.27 20.12
N ASP A 223 16.25 -3.22 20.80
CA ASP A 223 15.88 -3.28 22.23
C ASP A 223 14.77 -4.31 22.52
N LYS A 224 13.87 -4.56 21.54
CA LYS A 224 12.75 -5.49 21.68
C LYS A 224 13.11 -6.93 21.28
N CYS A 225 14.00 -7.10 20.31
CA CYS A 225 14.51 -8.41 19.87
C CYS A 225 15.73 -8.89 20.68
N GLY A 226 16.41 -7.99 21.40
CA GLY A 226 17.62 -8.26 22.19
C GLY A 226 17.43 -9.11 23.44
N ASN A 227 16.18 -9.49 23.79
CA ASN A 227 15.90 -10.41 24.90
C ASN A 227 15.57 -11.85 24.46
N SER A 228 15.74 -12.19 23.18
CA SER A 228 15.41 -13.54 22.69
C SER A 228 16.47 -14.22 21.81
N SER A 229 17.68 -13.64 21.64
CA SER A 229 18.60 -14.13 20.59
C SER A 229 20.11 -14.07 20.87
N ILE A 230 20.57 -13.94 22.12
CA ILE A 230 22.03 -13.95 22.42
C ILE A 230 22.48 -15.20 23.20
N GLU A 231 21.56 -16.04 23.67
CA GLU A 231 21.96 -17.35 24.24
C GLU A 231 21.73 -18.48 23.23
N GLY A 232 22.81 -18.84 22.55
CA GLY A 232 22.94 -20.14 21.92
C GLY A 232 22.76 -20.16 20.41
N ARG A 233 23.85 -19.90 19.69
CA ARG A 233 24.21 -20.77 18.56
C ARG A 233 25.70 -21.12 18.62
N PRO A 234 26.06 -22.39 18.35
CA PRO A 234 27.40 -22.94 18.48
C PRO A 234 28.41 -22.36 17.48
#